data_AF-A0A7V9T1A7-F1
#
_entry.id   AF-A0A7V9T1A7-F1
#
_cell.length_a   1.000
_cell.length_b   1.000
_cell.length_c   1.000
_cell.angle_alpha   90.00
_cell.angle_beta   90.00
_cell.angle_gamma   90.00
#
_symmetry.space_group_name_H-M   'P 1'
#
loop_
_entity.id
_entity.type
_entity.pdbx_description
1 polymer ?
#
loop_
_entity_poly.entity_id
_entity_poly.type
_entity_poly.pdbx_seq_one_letter_code
_entity_poly.pdbx_strand_id
1 'polypeptide(L)'
;MKRTTLGLALALAVAAVGCNSSDAVDPNLPKTISLVSGNPQTSTVGTVAVAPLKVVVRNAEGDGVEGVTVTWAVASGGGSVNPQTSLTNFDGVAQTEFTYGPTQGQSLVQAIVVNLVGSPVNFTMTATAAGGGGGGGGGLAAPRN
;
A
#
# COMPACT_ATOMS: atom_id res chain seq x y z
N MET A 1 -65.92 33.77 43.69
CA MET A 1 -66.89 33.95 42.59
C MET A 1 -66.21 33.56 41.26
N LYS A 2 -66.96 33.05 40.29
CA LYS A 2 -66.45 32.30 39.11
C LYS A 2 -65.91 33.24 38.01
N ARG A 3 -64.80 32.87 37.34
CA ARG A 3 -64.52 33.18 35.91
C ARG A 3 -63.73 32.05 35.24
N THR A 4 -64.20 31.68 34.05
CA THR A 4 -63.73 30.59 33.15
C THR A 4 -63.19 31.25 31.85
N THR A 5 -62.48 30.61 30.90
CA THR A 5 -62.30 29.17 30.56
C THR A 5 -60.99 28.94 29.77
N LEU A 6 -60.49 27.70 29.75
CA LEU A 6 -59.81 27.03 28.60
C LEU A 6 -58.37 27.45 28.19
N GLY A 7 -57.54 26.46 27.84
CA GLY A 7 -56.17 26.66 27.31
C GLY A 7 -55.36 25.37 27.17
N LEU A 8 -55.75 24.49 26.24
CA LEU A 8 -55.09 23.20 25.97
C LEU A 8 -53.88 23.37 25.03
N ALA A 9 -52.68 22.93 25.44
CA ALA A 9 -51.61 22.50 24.52
C ALA A 9 -50.55 21.65 25.25
N LEU A 10 -50.65 20.32 25.13
CA LEU A 10 -49.52 19.42 25.35
C LEU A 10 -48.65 19.45 24.09
N ALA A 11 -47.35 19.76 24.24
CA ALA A 11 -46.38 19.68 23.15
C ALA A 11 -45.12 18.95 23.61
N LEU A 12 -45.20 17.62 23.72
CA LEU A 12 -44.01 16.77 23.61
C LEU A 12 -43.58 16.79 22.13
N ALA A 13 -42.49 17.48 21.83
CA ALA A 13 -41.85 17.47 20.51
C ALA A 13 -40.50 16.76 20.60
N VAL A 14 -40.50 15.48 21.00
CA VAL A 14 -39.38 14.59 20.67
C VAL A 14 -39.56 14.20 19.21
N ALA A 15 -39.02 15.03 18.32
CA ALA A 15 -38.79 14.61 16.95
C ALA A 15 -37.74 13.50 17.00
N ALA A 16 -38.20 12.25 16.91
CA ALA A 16 -37.30 11.12 16.71
C ALA A 16 -36.49 11.41 15.44
N VAL A 17 -35.17 11.49 15.59
CA VAL A 17 -34.27 11.63 14.44
C VAL A 17 -34.52 10.42 13.57
N GLY A 18 -35.03 10.67 12.36
CA GLY A 18 -35.16 9.65 11.34
C GLY A 18 -33.76 9.20 10.93
N CYS A 19 -33.25 8.16 11.57
CA CYS A 19 -32.10 7.44 11.06
C CYS A 19 -32.54 6.71 9.79
N ASN A 20 -32.41 7.39 8.65
CA ASN A 20 -32.56 6.81 7.30
C ASN A 20 -31.38 5.83 7.05
N SER A 21 -31.43 4.70 7.74
CA SER A 21 -30.36 3.71 7.82
C SER A 21 -30.41 2.72 6.65
N SER A 22 -29.86 3.13 5.51
CA SER A 22 -29.57 2.22 4.39
C SER A 22 -28.26 2.53 3.66
N ASP A 23 -27.80 3.79 3.63
CA ASP A 23 -26.67 4.22 2.78
C ASP A 23 -25.54 4.92 3.55
N ALA A 24 -25.57 4.89 4.88
CA ALA A 24 -24.47 5.34 5.73
C ALA A 24 -23.32 4.33 5.69
N VAL A 25 -22.47 4.42 4.65
CA VAL A 25 -21.12 3.84 4.69
C VAL A 25 -20.39 4.37 5.92
N ASP A 26 -20.00 3.49 6.83
CA ASP A 26 -19.21 3.84 8.01
C ASP A 26 -17.93 4.59 7.55
N PRO A 27 -17.73 5.84 8.00
CA PRO A 27 -16.66 6.69 7.49
C PRO A 27 -15.26 6.12 7.77
N ASN A 28 -15.12 5.24 8.76
CA ASN A 28 -13.88 4.61 9.17
C ASN A 28 -13.46 3.41 8.28
N LEU A 29 -14.34 2.94 7.39
CA LEU A 29 -14.03 1.78 6.56
C LEU A 29 -12.92 2.09 5.53
N PRO A 30 -12.00 1.14 5.28
CA PRO A 30 -11.02 1.22 4.20
C PRO A 30 -11.68 1.58 2.86
N LYS A 31 -11.16 2.60 2.17
CA LYS A 31 -11.73 3.08 0.91
C LYS A 31 -10.71 3.26 -0.21
N THR A 32 -9.50 3.69 0.12
CA THR A 32 -8.43 3.92 -0.86
C THR A 32 -7.14 3.22 -0.43
N ILE A 33 -6.33 2.82 -1.40
CA ILE A 33 -4.94 2.40 -1.22
C ILE A 33 -4.05 3.20 -2.16
N SER A 34 -2.90 3.66 -1.66
CA SER A 34 -1.95 4.46 -2.45
C SER A 34 -0.49 4.18 -2.09
N LEU A 35 0.41 4.51 -3.02
CA LEU A 35 1.85 4.38 -2.86
C LEU A 35 2.37 5.39 -1.81
N VAL A 36 3.25 4.93 -0.92
CA VAL A 36 3.99 5.78 0.03
C VAL A 36 5.46 5.90 -0.36
N SER A 37 6.16 4.78 -0.55
CA SER A 37 7.60 4.77 -0.85
C SER A 37 8.05 3.46 -1.50
N GLY A 38 9.27 3.45 -2.02
CA GLY A 38 9.90 2.23 -2.56
C GLY A 38 9.60 1.96 -4.04
N ASN A 39 9.13 2.95 -4.80
CA ASN A 39 8.94 2.87 -6.25
C ASN A 39 9.33 4.19 -6.93
N PRO A 40 10.03 4.16 -8.09
CA PRO A 40 10.73 3.01 -8.66
C PRO A 40 12.06 2.75 -7.92
N GLN A 41 12.65 1.57 -8.10
CA GLN A 41 13.98 1.25 -7.55
C GLN A 41 14.86 0.45 -8.51
N THR A 42 16.16 0.69 -8.45
CA THR A 42 17.17 -0.04 -9.23
C THR A 42 18.26 -0.58 -8.31
N SER A 43 18.62 -1.87 -8.46
CA SER A 43 19.77 -2.49 -7.78
C SER A 43 20.31 -3.65 -8.61
N THR A 44 21.43 -4.25 -8.22
CA THR A 44 21.98 -5.43 -8.90
C THR A 44 21.14 -6.68 -8.60
N VAL A 45 21.12 -7.62 -9.54
CA VAL A 45 20.54 -8.98 -9.37
C VAL A 45 20.92 -9.63 -8.03
N GLY A 46 19.98 -10.34 -7.42
CA GLY A 46 20.18 -11.07 -6.15
C GLY A 46 20.29 -10.21 -4.89
N THR A 47 20.13 -8.88 -4.96
CA THR A 47 20.18 -7.99 -3.77
C THR A 47 18.78 -7.64 -3.25
N VAL A 48 18.70 -7.15 -2.02
CA VAL A 48 17.48 -6.55 -1.46
C VAL A 48 17.33 -5.12 -1.99
N ALA A 49 16.08 -4.67 -2.18
CA ALA A 49 15.76 -3.29 -2.52
C ALA A 49 16.26 -2.29 -1.45
N VAL A 50 16.72 -1.13 -1.90
CA VAL A 50 17.33 -0.09 -1.04
C VAL A 50 16.31 0.48 -0.04
N ALA A 51 15.04 0.53 -0.42
CA ALA A 51 13.93 0.91 0.44
C ALA A 51 12.82 -0.17 0.43
N PRO A 52 12.12 -0.37 1.56
CA PRO A 52 10.91 -1.19 1.58
C PRO A 52 9.81 -0.58 0.71
N LEU A 53 9.01 -1.45 0.12
CA LEU A 53 7.82 -1.10 -0.64
C LEU A 53 6.71 -0.79 0.37
N LYS A 54 6.16 0.43 0.32
CA LYS A 54 5.14 0.89 1.28
C LYS A 54 3.90 1.41 0.58
N VAL A 55 2.74 1.07 1.14
CA VAL A 55 1.43 1.60 0.79
C VAL A 55 0.73 2.14 2.03
N VAL A 56 -0.21 3.05 1.85
CA VAL A 56 -1.14 3.49 2.88
C VAL A 56 -2.57 3.15 2.46
N VAL A 57 -3.35 2.62 3.39
CA VAL A 57 -4.80 2.44 3.26
C VAL A 57 -5.48 3.53 4.07
N ARG A 58 -6.44 4.23 3.44
CA ARG A 58 -7.18 5.33 4.07
C ARG A 58 -8.69 5.14 3.99
N ASN A 59 -9.37 5.71 4.98
CA ASN A 59 -10.83 5.74 5.10
C ASN A 59 -11.45 6.82 4.17
N ALA A 60 -12.72 7.17 4.37
CA ALA A 60 -13.39 8.21 3.57
C ALA A 60 -13.01 9.65 3.96
N GLU A 61 -12.54 9.87 5.18
CA GLU A 61 -12.18 11.18 5.75
C GLU A 61 -10.70 11.53 5.51
N GLY A 62 -9.88 10.53 5.17
CA GLY A 62 -8.46 10.66 4.81
C GLY A 62 -7.50 10.07 5.84
N ASP A 63 -8.00 9.54 6.96
CA ASP A 63 -7.22 8.93 8.02
C ASP A 63 -6.74 7.52 7.64
N GLY A 64 -5.64 7.10 8.25
CA GLY A 64 -5.10 5.75 8.09
C GLY A 64 -5.99 4.71 8.78
N VAL A 65 -6.14 3.53 8.17
CA VAL A 65 -6.91 2.42 8.76
C VAL A 65 -5.99 1.27 9.14
N GLU A 66 -5.92 0.96 10.43
CA GLU A 66 -5.15 -0.15 11.00
C GLU A 66 -5.77 -1.53 10.72
N GLY A 67 -4.95 -2.59 10.70
CA GLY A 67 -5.42 -3.98 10.65
C GLY A 67 -5.91 -4.45 9.27
N VAL A 68 -5.71 -3.67 8.21
CA VAL A 68 -6.06 -4.05 6.84
C VAL A 68 -4.97 -4.96 6.26
N THR A 69 -5.35 -6.17 5.84
CA THR A 69 -4.44 -7.10 5.17
C THR A 69 -4.12 -6.63 3.75
N VAL A 70 -2.85 -6.33 3.50
CA VAL A 70 -2.28 -6.08 2.17
C VAL A 70 -1.55 -7.34 1.69
N THR A 71 -1.89 -7.82 0.50
CA THR A 71 -1.20 -8.93 -0.17
C THR A 71 -0.18 -8.39 -1.17
N TRP A 72 1.04 -8.92 -1.12
CA TRP A 72 2.15 -8.53 -1.96
C TRP A 72 2.52 -9.67 -2.92
N ALA A 73 2.59 -9.37 -4.22
CA ALA A 73 2.88 -10.36 -5.26
C ALA A 73 3.81 -9.80 -6.33
N VAL A 74 4.76 -10.62 -6.79
CA VAL A 74 5.52 -10.35 -8.01
C VAL A 74 4.65 -10.75 -9.21
N ALA A 75 4.20 -9.78 -9.98
CA ALA A 75 3.36 -9.99 -11.16
C ALA A 75 4.18 -10.35 -12.42
N SER A 76 5.43 -9.86 -12.53
CA SER A 76 6.34 -10.21 -13.64
C SER A 76 7.81 -9.91 -13.30
N GLY A 77 8.74 -10.41 -14.13
CA GLY A 77 10.19 -10.15 -14.07
C GLY A 77 10.98 -10.96 -13.04
N GLY A 78 10.32 -11.44 -11.97
CA GLY A 78 10.91 -12.33 -10.97
C GLY A 78 11.40 -11.60 -9.71
N GLY A 79 12.26 -12.27 -8.94
CA GLY A 79 12.55 -11.88 -7.56
C GLY A 79 11.49 -12.38 -6.58
N SER A 80 11.47 -11.84 -5.37
CA SER A 80 10.56 -12.24 -4.30
C SER A 80 10.20 -11.07 -3.39
N VAL A 81 9.06 -11.17 -2.70
CA VAL A 81 8.65 -10.25 -1.64
C VAL A 81 8.56 -10.98 -0.30
N ASN A 82 8.95 -10.31 0.78
CA ASN A 82 8.86 -10.84 2.14
C ASN A 82 8.50 -9.71 3.14
N PRO A 83 7.41 -9.82 3.90
CA PRO A 83 6.39 -10.87 3.84
C PRO A 83 5.46 -10.74 2.61
N GLN A 84 4.86 -11.85 2.19
CA GLN A 84 3.83 -11.85 1.12
C GLN A 84 2.50 -11.25 1.58
N THR A 85 2.25 -11.12 2.87
CA THR A 85 1.12 -10.42 3.45
C THR A 85 1.57 -9.57 4.63
N SER A 86 1.04 -8.37 4.79
CA SER A 86 1.24 -7.56 5.99
C SER A 86 -0.01 -6.78 6.36
N LEU A 87 -0.17 -6.50 7.65
CA LEU A 87 -1.24 -5.65 8.17
C LEU A 87 -0.79 -4.19 8.13
N THR A 88 -1.73 -3.28 7.92
CA THR A 88 -1.51 -1.85 8.13
C THR A 88 -1.37 -1.54 9.63
N ASN A 89 -0.47 -0.61 9.97
CA ASN A 89 -0.31 -0.07 11.32
C ASN A 89 -1.35 1.04 11.61
N PHE A 90 -1.25 1.68 12.78
CA PHE A 90 -2.07 2.83 13.18
C PHE A 90 -2.12 3.99 12.16
N ASP A 91 -1.03 4.25 11.42
CA ASP A 91 -1.00 5.27 10.35
C ASP A 91 -1.64 4.80 9.02
N GLY A 92 -2.24 3.60 9.00
CA GLY A 92 -2.74 2.92 7.81
C GLY A 92 -1.64 2.37 6.88
N VAL A 93 -0.39 2.32 7.32
CA VAL A 93 0.76 1.95 6.47
C VAL A 93 1.07 0.46 6.58
N ALA A 94 1.16 -0.21 5.44
CA ALA A 94 1.69 -1.57 5.31
C ALA A 94 2.97 -1.56 4.45
N GLN A 95 3.85 -2.54 4.69
CA GLN A 95 5.12 -2.66 3.96
C GLN A 95 5.53 -4.10 3.66
N THR A 96 6.38 -4.26 2.66
CA THR A 96 7.14 -5.49 2.36
C THR A 96 8.55 -5.13 1.89
N GLU A 97 9.49 -6.06 2.01
CA GLU A 97 10.79 -5.98 1.33
C GLU A 97 10.74 -6.73 0.00
N PHE A 98 11.54 -6.31 -0.97
CA PHE A 98 11.70 -7.00 -2.25
C PHE A 98 13.15 -7.42 -2.45
N THR A 99 13.38 -8.64 -2.94
CA THR A 99 14.70 -9.13 -3.35
C THR A 99 14.70 -9.34 -4.86
N TYR A 100 15.65 -8.72 -5.55
CA TYR A 100 15.81 -8.82 -7.00
C TYR A 100 16.16 -10.25 -7.41
N GLY A 101 15.55 -10.72 -8.50
CA GLY A 101 15.87 -12.03 -9.09
C GLY A 101 17.30 -12.12 -9.64
N PRO A 102 17.72 -13.31 -10.13
CA PRO A 102 19.03 -13.52 -10.73
C PRO A 102 19.18 -12.93 -12.15
N THR A 103 18.08 -12.51 -12.77
CA THR A 103 18.03 -12.04 -14.15
C THR A 103 17.95 -10.51 -14.20
N GLN A 104 18.78 -9.88 -15.03
CA GLN A 104 18.71 -8.44 -15.30
C GLN A 104 17.40 -8.10 -16.03
N GLY A 105 16.75 -7.00 -15.64
CA GLY A 105 15.50 -6.55 -16.27
C GLY A 105 14.52 -5.93 -15.28
N GLN A 106 13.34 -5.56 -15.77
CA GLN A 106 12.29 -4.97 -14.96
C GLN A 106 11.38 -6.05 -14.36
N SER A 107 11.09 -5.93 -13.08
CA SER A 107 10.07 -6.69 -12.34
C SER A 107 8.94 -5.77 -11.91
N LEU A 108 7.72 -6.29 -11.90
CA LEU A 108 6.52 -5.61 -11.44
C LEU A 108 6.04 -6.27 -10.16
N VAL A 109 5.93 -5.50 -9.08
CA VAL A 109 5.37 -5.95 -7.80
C VAL A 109 4.04 -5.23 -7.56
N GLN A 110 3.05 -5.93 -7.01
CA GLN A 110 1.73 -5.41 -6.72
C GLN A 110 1.42 -5.51 -5.24
N ALA A 111 0.85 -4.44 -4.69
CA ALA A 111 0.18 -4.43 -3.39
C ALA A 111 -1.33 -4.43 -3.62
N ILE A 112 -2.01 -5.45 -3.10
CA ILE A 112 -3.41 -5.78 -3.40
C ILE A 112 -4.22 -5.74 -2.11
N VAL A 113 -5.29 -4.94 -2.12
CA VAL A 113 -6.43 -5.05 -1.18
C VAL A 113 -7.71 -5.09 -2.00
N VAL A 114 -8.59 -6.04 -1.72
CA VAL A 114 -9.82 -6.23 -2.52
C VAL A 114 -10.79 -5.07 -2.27
N ASN A 115 -11.49 -4.62 -3.32
CA ASN A 115 -12.52 -3.57 -3.30
C ASN A 115 -12.05 -2.15 -2.92
N LEU A 116 -10.73 -1.86 -2.82
CA LEU A 116 -10.23 -0.50 -2.59
C LEU A 116 -9.91 0.24 -3.89
N VAL A 117 -10.25 1.53 -3.94
CA VAL A 117 -9.85 2.41 -5.04
C VAL A 117 -8.33 2.58 -5.02
N GLY A 118 -7.69 2.43 -6.18
CA GLY A 118 -6.23 2.44 -6.31
C GLY A 118 -5.56 1.06 -6.20
N SER A 119 -6.32 0.01 -5.92
CA SER A 119 -5.83 -1.38 -5.91
C SER A 119 -5.83 -1.99 -7.31
N PRO A 120 -4.76 -2.70 -7.76
CA PRO A 120 -3.48 -2.85 -7.08
C PRO A 120 -2.55 -1.64 -7.25
N VAL A 121 -1.76 -1.35 -6.22
CA VAL A 121 -0.64 -0.39 -6.33
C VAL A 121 0.55 -1.10 -6.94
N ASN A 122 1.10 -0.54 -8.03
CA ASN A 122 2.19 -1.12 -8.80
C ASN A 122 3.55 -0.51 -8.41
N PHE A 123 4.58 -1.37 -8.31
CA PHE A 123 5.97 -1.02 -8.02
C PHE A 123 6.88 -1.57 -9.12
N THR A 124 7.71 -0.70 -9.68
CA THR A 124 8.66 -0.99 -10.77
C THR A 124 10.07 -1.17 -10.20
N MET A 125 10.59 -2.38 -10.32
CA MET A 125 11.87 -2.79 -9.75
C MET A 125 12.84 -3.21 -10.88
N THR A 126 13.89 -2.44 -11.14
CA THR A 126 14.87 -2.73 -12.21
C THR A 126 16.12 -3.42 -11.64
N ALA A 127 16.33 -4.68 -12.00
CA ALA A 127 17.60 -5.37 -11.76
C ALA A 127 18.65 -4.95 -12.80
N THR A 128 19.87 -4.63 -12.37
CA THR A 128 21.06 -4.48 -13.22
C THR A 128 21.98 -5.70 -13.07
N ALA A 129 22.86 -5.94 -14.05
CA ALA A 129 23.89 -6.97 -13.90
C ALA A 129 24.75 -6.69 -12.65
N ALA A 130 25.09 -7.73 -11.89
CA ALA A 130 26.12 -7.63 -10.87
C ALA A 130 27.42 -7.16 -11.54
N GLY A 131 28.04 -6.11 -11.00
CA GLY A 131 29.22 -5.50 -11.60
C GLY A 131 30.38 -6.48 -11.65
N GLY A 132 30.55 -7.15 -12.78
CA GLY A 132 31.70 -8.00 -13.05
C GLY A 132 32.96 -7.13 -13.03
N GLY A 133 33.74 -7.24 -11.96
CA GLY A 133 35.01 -6.54 -11.82
C GLY A 133 35.92 -6.92 -12.99
N GLY A 134 36.07 -5.99 -13.93
CA GLY A 134 36.89 -6.19 -15.13
C GLY A 134 38.35 -6.31 -14.77
N GLY A 135 38.80 -7.53 -14.48
CA GLY A 135 40.21 -7.91 -14.29
C GLY A 135 41.01 -7.83 -15.59
N GLY A 136 41.03 -6.66 -16.22
CA GLY A 136 41.77 -6.36 -17.46
C GLY A 136 43.27 -6.23 -17.23
N GLY A 137 43.90 -7.29 -16.74
CA GLY A 137 45.35 -7.38 -16.50
C GLY A 137 46.10 -8.12 -17.62
N GLY A 138 45.89 -7.72 -18.87
CA GLY A 138 46.50 -8.36 -20.04
C GLY A 138 48.01 -8.16 -20.13
N GLY A 139 48.78 -9.00 -19.44
CA GLY A 139 50.25 -9.03 -19.45
C GLY A 139 50.83 -10.13 -20.33
N LEU A 140 50.57 -10.09 -21.65
CA LEU A 140 51.21 -11.00 -22.62
C LEU A 140 52.69 -10.63 -22.81
N ALA A 141 53.54 -11.06 -21.87
CA ALA A 141 54.98 -10.96 -22.01
C ALA A 141 55.48 -11.99 -23.04
N ALA A 142 55.72 -11.54 -24.26
CA ALA A 142 56.40 -12.36 -25.27
C ALA A 142 57.85 -12.66 -24.82
N PRO A 143 58.35 -13.91 -24.94
CA PRO A 143 59.77 -14.16 -24.80
C PRO A 143 60.51 -13.44 -25.92
N ARG A 144 61.50 -12.62 -25.56
CA ARG A 144 62.43 -12.00 -26.51
C ARG A 144 63.60 -12.95 -26.75
N ASN A 145 63.76 -13.35 -28.02
CA ASN A 145 64.91 -14.03 -28.61
C ASN A 145 65.27 -15.40 -27.98
#